data_AF-A0A432HW30-F1
#
_entry.id   AF-A0A432HW30-F1
#
_cell.length_a   1.000
_cell.length_b   1.000
_cell.length_c   1.000
_cell.angle_alpha   90.00
_cell.angle_beta   90.00
_cell.angle_gamma   90.00
#
_symmetry.space_group_name_H-M   'P 1'
#
loop_
_entity.id
_entity.type
_entity.pdbx_description
1 polymer ?
#
loop_
_entity_poly.entity_id
_entity_poly.type
_entity_poly.pdbx_seq_one_letter_code
_entity_poly.pdbx_strand_id
1 'polypeptide(L)'
;MFQRVSGVCGALALSMVFTVAPACAQSNSEVVGRVGDRPVTMADLDDAWRKNDAAARIRMLQDLYDTRRRTLDIVIGDILVEREAVTRGISRDELLAQELPARTLPVTDEDIALLYGQNQNAFGGRTLEDMRPEIRMFLDQQRPTQALHAFMNELRADASDVRIDLEPPRTVIEVEADDPVFGPSSAAVEIIEFSDFQCPFCQRLTDTLEQLKSEHGSDIRLVFKDYPLPNHAQAFKAAEAGNCANQQGKFWELHDTMFSRQSELGVDDLKRHAGELGMDQAAFDACLDSGRFAEQVNADLTAGQQYGVSSTPTVFINGRAVMGAAPFERFDAIIREELDRAQR
;
A
#
# COMPACT_ATOMS: atom_id res chain seq x y z
N MET A 1 -25.20 63.56 -55.62
CA MET A 1 -24.86 62.60 -56.69
C MET A 1 -24.11 61.46 -56.02
N PHE A 2 -24.77 60.30 -55.93
CA PHE A 2 -24.32 58.99 -55.39
C PHE A 2 -23.90 58.87 -53.92
N GLN A 3 -23.96 57.73 -53.23
CA GLN A 3 -24.91 56.60 -53.06
C GLN A 3 -24.24 55.72 -51.98
N ARG A 4 -25.04 55.04 -51.15
CA ARG A 4 -24.61 54.08 -50.10
C ARG A 4 -23.62 53.01 -50.59
N VAL A 5 -22.74 52.55 -49.70
CA VAL A 5 -22.47 51.10 -49.53
C VAL A 5 -22.31 50.79 -48.04
N SER A 6 -23.18 49.90 -47.57
CA SER A 6 -23.15 49.27 -46.25
C SER A 6 -22.17 48.10 -46.26
N GLY A 7 -21.38 47.93 -45.19
CA GLY A 7 -20.59 46.72 -44.94
C GLY A 7 -20.81 46.25 -43.51
N VAL A 8 -21.79 45.37 -43.32
CA VAL A 8 -21.97 44.64 -42.05
C VAL A 8 -21.01 43.47 -42.09
N CYS A 9 -19.95 43.53 -41.27
CA CYS A 9 -19.05 42.40 -41.07
C CYS A 9 -19.67 41.48 -40.01
N GLY A 10 -20.41 40.46 -40.45
CA GLY A 10 -20.92 39.41 -39.58
C GLY A 10 -19.77 38.49 -39.16
N ALA A 11 -19.26 38.66 -37.95
CA ALA A 11 -18.40 37.67 -37.32
C ALA A 11 -19.28 36.50 -36.86
N LEU A 12 -19.33 35.44 -37.68
CA LEU A 12 -19.81 34.13 -37.24
C LEU A 12 -18.83 33.58 -36.20
N ALA A 13 -19.16 33.75 -34.92
CA ALA A 13 -18.51 33.03 -33.84
C ALA A 13 -18.96 31.57 -33.91
N LEU A 14 -18.19 30.75 -34.62
CA LEU A 14 -18.33 29.30 -34.61
C LEU A 14 -17.89 28.80 -33.22
N SER A 15 -18.84 28.69 -32.28
CA SER A 15 -18.59 28.01 -31.02
C SER A 15 -18.46 26.52 -31.30
N MET A 16 -17.22 26.05 -31.50
CA MET A 16 -16.91 24.62 -31.49
C MET A 16 -17.08 24.12 -30.06
N VAL A 17 -18.24 23.53 -29.77
CA VAL A 17 -18.44 22.70 -28.59
C VAL A 17 -17.63 21.43 -28.82
N PHE A 18 -16.42 21.37 -28.25
CA PHE A 18 -15.69 20.10 -28.13
C PHE A 18 -16.42 19.26 -27.10
N THR A 19 -17.31 18.38 -27.55
CA THR A 19 -17.76 17.25 -26.74
C THR A 19 -16.60 16.30 -26.59
N VAL A 20 -15.84 16.43 -25.50
CA VAL A 20 -14.91 15.38 -25.07
C VAL A 20 -15.79 14.21 -24.66
N ALA A 21 -15.97 13.23 -25.54
CA ALA A 21 -16.59 11.98 -25.14
C ALA A 21 -15.74 11.39 -24.00
N PRO A 22 -16.34 11.02 -22.86
CA PRO A 22 -15.58 10.36 -21.81
C PRO A 22 -14.99 9.08 -22.40
N ALA A 23 -13.71 8.86 -22.19
CA ALA A 23 -13.11 7.55 -22.44
C ALA A 23 -13.85 6.55 -21.56
N CYS A 24 -14.75 5.78 -22.16
CA CYS A 24 -15.46 4.73 -21.45
C CYS A 24 -14.44 3.65 -21.11
N ALA A 25 -14.42 3.21 -19.86
CA ALA A 25 -13.62 2.04 -19.47
C ALA A 25 -14.12 0.84 -20.29
N GLN A 26 -13.21 0.16 -20.97
CA GLN A 26 -13.54 -1.00 -21.79
C GLN A 26 -14.00 -2.15 -20.92
N SER A 27 -15.03 -2.88 -21.37
CA SER A 27 -15.51 -4.05 -20.61
C SER A 27 -14.56 -5.23 -20.79
N ASN A 28 -14.48 -6.14 -19.80
CA ASN A 28 -13.63 -7.33 -19.88
C ASN A 28 -13.90 -8.20 -21.12
N SER A 29 -15.16 -8.24 -21.59
CA SER A 29 -15.58 -8.97 -22.79
C SER A 29 -15.33 -8.23 -24.11
N GLU A 30 -14.91 -6.95 -24.04
CA GLU A 30 -14.72 -6.12 -25.24
C GLU A 30 -13.55 -6.66 -26.07
N VAL A 31 -13.79 -6.83 -27.37
CA VAL A 31 -12.76 -7.27 -28.32
C VAL A 31 -11.87 -6.08 -28.65
N VAL A 32 -10.60 -6.16 -28.27
CA VAL A 32 -9.59 -5.11 -28.48
C VAL A 32 -8.54 -5.47 -29.53
N GLY A 33 -8.55 -6.71 -29.99
CA GLY A 33 -7.70 -7.17 -31.09
C GLY A 33 -8.28 -8.42 -31.75
N ARG A 34 -7.71 -8.79 -32.90
CA ARG A 34 -8.03 -10.05 -33.60
C ARG A 34 -6.77 -10.65 -34.21
N VAL A 35 -6.67 -11.98 -34.17
CA VAL A 35 -5.67 -12.75 -34.93
C VAL A 35 -6.42 -13.67 -35.87
N GLY A 36 -6.57 -13.25 -37.14
CA GLY A 36 -7.53 -13.86 -38.05
C GLY A 36 -8.95 -13.75 -37.49
N ASP A 37 -9.64 -14.89 -37.36
CA ASP A 37 -11.00 -14.95 -36.81
C ASP A 37 -11.06 -15.03 -35.27
N ARG A 38 -9.91 -15.20 -34.60
CA ARG A 38 -9.87 -15.29 -33.14
C ARG A 38 -9.90 -13.88 -32.51
N PRO A 39 -10.94 -13.52 -31.74
CA PRO A 39 -10.94 -12.29 -30.97
C PRO A 39 -9.95 -12.35 -29.82
N VAL A 40 -9.37 -11.20 -29.49
CA VAL A 40 -8.59 -10.94 -28.27
C VAL A 40 -9.38 -9.92 -27.46
N THR A 41 -9.74 -10.28 -26.23
CA THR A 41 -10.56 -9.44 -25.35
C THR A 41 -9.71 -8.67 -24.34
N MET A 42 -10.29 -7.65 -23.68
CA MET A 42 -9.64 -7.01 -22.54
C MET A 42 -9.23 -8.02 -21.45
N ALA A 43 -10.05 -9.02 -21.17
CA ALA A 43 -9.70 -10.08 -20.22
C ALA A 43 -8.45 -10.86 -20.65
N ASP A 44 -8.27 -11.15 -21.95
CA ASP A 44 -7.07 -11.81 -22.46
C ASP A 44 -5.81 -10.97 -22.20
N LEU A 45 -5.90 -9.63 -22.31
CA LEU A 45 -4.79 -8.71 -22.02
C LEU A 45 -4.48 -8.70 -20.53
N ASP A 46 -5.49 -8.58 -19.68
CA ASP A 46 -5.32 -8.55 -18.22
C ASP A 46 -4.73 -9.86 -17.70
N ASP A 47 -5.16 -11.00 -18.25
CA ASP A 47 -4.61 -12.31 -17.92
C ASP A 47 -3.17 -12.48 -18.40
N ALA A 48 -2.86 -12.00 -19.61
CA ALA A 48 -1.50 -12.01 -20.12
C ALA A 48 -0.59 -11.09 -19.28
N TRP A 49 -1.07 -9.91 -18.89
CA TRP A 49 -0.32 -8.98 -18.04
C TRP A 49 -0.08 -9.60 -16.66
N ARG A 50 -1.10 -10.18 -16.03
CA ARG A 50 -0.96 -10.88 -14.75
C ARG A 50 0.10 -11.98 -14.82
N LYS A 51 0.15 -12.76 -15.91
CA LYS A 51 1.12 -13.87 -16.05
C LYS A 51 2.53 -13.40 -16.35
N ASN A 52 2.68 -12.32 -17.12
CA ASN A 52 3.99 -11.87 -17.61
C ASN A 52 4.64 -10.80 -16.74
N ASP A 53 3.85 -10.02 -16.00
CA ASP A 53 4.32 -8.94 -15.12
C ASP A 53 3.32 -8.67 -13.97
N ALA A 54 3.13 -9.69 -13.12
CA ALA A 54 2.26 -9.61 -11.96
C ALA A 54 2.62 -8.45 -11.02
N ALA A 55 3.92 -8.18 -10.86
CA ALA A 55 4.43 -7.13 -9.97
C ALA A 55 4.09 -5.73 -10.48
N ALA A 56 4.27 -5.43 -11.76
CA ALA A 56 3.82 -4.14 -12.30
C ALA A 56 2.29 -4.03 -12.24
N ARG A 57 1.56 -5.11 -12.52
CA ARG A 57 0.09 -5.10 -12.45
C ARG A 57 -0.42 -4.74 -11.05
N ILE A 58 0.09 -5.37 -10.00
CA ILE A 58 -0.32 -5.07 -8.62
C ILE A 58 -0.01 -3.63 -8.26
N ARG A 59 1.19 -3.14 -8.59
CA ARG A 59 1.57 -1.73 -8.35
C ARG A 59 0.61 -0.76 -9.03
N MET A 60 0.32 -0.96 -10.31
CA MET A 60 -0.58 -0.06 -11.06
C MET A 60 -2.02 -0.11 -10.53
N LEU A 61 -2.52 -1.29 -10.15
CA LEU A 61 -3.85 -1.41 -9.55
C LEU A 61 -3.92 -0.73 -8.18
N GLN A 62 -2.85 -0.85 -7.38
CA GLN A 62 -2.75 -0.16 -6.09
C GLN A 62 -2.71 1.36 -6.29
N ASP A 63 -1.91 1.87 -7.22
CA ASP A 63 -1.83 3.31 -7.52
C ASP A 63 -3.18 3.87 -7.99
N LEU A 64 -3.90 3.11 -8.82
CA LEU A 64 -5.25 3.46 -9.26
C LEU A 64 -6.23 3.51 -8.08
N TYR A 65 -6.20 2.51 -7.20
CA TYR A 65 -7.04 2.49 -6.00
C TYR A 65 -6.70 3.66 -5.08
N ASP A 66 -5.43 3.89 -4.76
CA ASP A 66 -5.00 4.96 -3.86
C ASP A 66 -5.40 6.34 -4.40
N THR A 67 -5.30 6.53 -5.72
CA THR A 67 -5.76 7.76 -6.38
C THR A 67 -7.26 7.92 -6.28
N ARG A 68 -8.03 6.86 -6.58
CA ARG A 68 -9.50 6.88 -6.44
C ARG A 68 -9.93 7.10 -5.00
N ARG A 69 -9.24 6.49 -4.02
CA ARG A 69 -9.53 6.59 -2.59
C ARG A 69 -9.33 8.02 -2.11
N ARG A 70 -8.21 8.67 -2.47
CA ARG A 70 -7.96 10.10 -2.18
C ARG A 70 -9.00 11.00 -2.83
N THR A 71 -9.33 10.77 -4.10
CA THR A 71 -10.37 11.54 -4.79
C THR A 71 -11.74 11.36 -4.15
N LEU A 72 -12.09 10.13 -3.72
CA LEU A 72 -13.34 9.85 -3.02
C LEU A 72 -13.42 10.63 -1.70
N ASP A 73 -12.32 10.75 -0.94
CA ASP A 73 -12.31 11.57 0.29
C ASP A 73 -12.64 13.04 0.01
N ILE A 74 -12.10 13.60 -1.07
CA ILE A 74 -12.40 14.98 -1.49
C ILE A 74 -13.88 15.12 -1.86
N VAL A 75 -14.41 14.20 -2.69
CA VAL A 75 -15.82 14.22 -3.11
C VAL A 75 -16.77 14.09 -1.93
N ILE A 76 -16.48 13.18 -0.98
CA ILE A 76 -17.26 13.03 0.25
C ILE A 76 -17.25 14.33 1.05
N GLY A 77 -16.09 14.94 1.25
CA GLY A 77 -16.02 16.19 2.00
C GLY A 77 -16.76 17.34 1.32
N ASP A 78 -16.71 17.45 -0.01
CA ASP A 78 -17.49 18.47 -0.74
C ASP A 78 -19.01 18.26 -0.56
N ILE A 79 -19.48 17.01 -0.66
CA ILE A 79 -20.89 16.65 -0.40
C ILE A 79 -21.28 17.03 1.03
N LEU A 80 -20.41 16.78 2.01
CA LEU A 80 -20.68 17.11 3.41
C LEU A 80 -20.75 18.63 3.64
N VAL A 81 -19.86 19.40 3.01
CA VAL A 81 -19.91 20.87 3.07
C VAL A 81 -21.20 21.40 2.45
N GLU A 82 -21.62 20.85 1.30
CA GLU A 82 -22.92 21.21 0.68
C GLU A 82 -24.11 20.86 1.58
N ARG A 83 -24.09 19.67 2.19
CA ARG A 83 -25.12 19.23 3.15
C ARG A 83 -25.21 20.17 4.35
N GLU A 84 -24.07 20.59 4.89
CA GLU A 84 -24.01 21.54 6.00
C GLU A 84 -24.56 22.91 5.60
N ALA A 85 -24.23 23.40 4.40
CA ALA A 85 -24.74 24.68 3.90
C ALA A 85 -26.27 24.65 3.76
N VAL A 86 -26.82 23.56 3.23
CA VAL A 86 -28.27 23.32 3.14
C VAL A 86 -28.91 23.26 4.53
N THR A 87 -28.28 22.56 5.48
CA THR A 87 -28.77 22.45 6.87
C THR A 87 -28.87 23.83 7.54
N ARG A 88 -27.94 24.74 7.24
CA ARG A 88 -27.94 26.12 7.77
C ARG A 88 -28.73 27.12 6.92
N GLY A 89 -29.24 26.72 5.76
CA GLY A 89 -29.99 27.59 4.86
C GLY A 89 -29.16 28.72 4.24
N ILE A 90 -27.84 28.52 4.08
CA ILE A 90 -26.91 29.49 3.48
C ILE A 90 -26.23 28.90 2.24
N SER A 91 -25.56 29.75 1.45
CA SER A 91 -24.77 29.25 0.31
C SER A 91 -23.48 28.56 0.78
N ARG A 92 -22.93 27.68 -0.06
CA ARG A 92 -21.63 27.04 0.20
C ARG A 92 -20.53 28.07 0.45
N ASP A 93 -20.46 29.12 -0.38
CA ASP A 93 -19.43 30.15 -0.24
C ASP A 93 -19.60 30.96 1.06
N GLU A 94 -20.84 31.19 1.48
CA GLU A 94 -21.13 31.85 2.76
C GLU A 94 -20.76 30.96 3.95
N LEU A 95 -21.05 29.65 3.90
CA LEU A 95 -20.62 28.70 4.92
C LEU A 95 -19.09 28.71 5.07
N LEU A 96 -18.37 28.60 3.95
CA LEU A 96 -16.91 28.60 3.96
C LEU A 96 -16.35 29.93 4.47
N ALA A 97 -16.94 31.06 4.10
CA ALA A 97 -16.53 32.37 4.61
C ALA A 97 -16.73 32.51 6.12
N GLN A 98 -17.71 31.82 6.71
CA GLN A 98 -17.96 31.79 8.15
C GLN A 98 -17.03 30.81 8.89
N GLU A 99 -16.77 29.62 8.32
CA GLU A 99 -16.09 28.52 9.02
C GLU A 99 -14.56 28.52 8.85
N LEU A 100 -14.04 28.91 7.69
CA LEU A 100 -12.61 28.82 7.42
C LEU A 100 -11.74 29.79 8.26
N PRO A 101 -12.15 31.04 8.57
CA PRO A 101 -11.31 31.95 9.35
C PRO A 101 -10.94 31.40 10.73
N ALA A 102 -11.86 30.71 11.41
CA ALA A 102 -11.61 30.10 12.72
C ALA A 102 -10.63 28.92 12.67
N ARG A 103 -10.47 28.28 11.50
CA ARG A 103 -9.59 27.13 11.26
C ARG A 103 -8.29 27.50 10.55
N THR A 104 -8.15 28.76 10.12
CA THR A 104 -6.95 29.24 9.45
C THR A 104 -5.90 29.59 10.49
N LEU A 105 -4.95 28.68 10.71
CA LEU A 105 -3.84 28.89 11.64
C LEU A 105 -2.81 29.88 11.07
N PRO A 106 -2.26 30.80 11.87
CA PRO A 106 -1.21 31.69 11.43
C PRO A 106 0.08 30.89 11.11
N VAL A 107 0.91 31.42 10.21
CA VAL A 107 2.26 30.86 9.98
C VAL A 107 3.20 31.26 11.11
N THR A 108 3.66 30.28 11.87
CA THR A 108 4.61 30.44 12.97
C THR A 108 6.05 30.32 12.49
N ASP A 109 7.01 30.81 13.28
CA ASP A 109 8.43 30.62 12.97
C ASP A 109 8.86 29.15 13.09
N GLU A 110 8.13 28.35 13.87
CA GLU A 110 8.33 26.90 13.97
C GLU A 110 7.94 26.20 12.66
N ASP A 111 6.80 26.55 12.06
CA ASP A 111 6.39 26.02 10.75
C ASP A 111 7.46 26.28 9.69
N ILE A 112 8.02 27.50 9.68
CA ILE A 112 9.04 27.93 8.73
C ILE A 112 10.34 27.15 8.97
N ALA A 113 10.77 27.01 10.23
CA ALA A 113 11.97 26.26 10.59
C ALA A 113 11.83 24.77 10.24
N LEU A 114 10.66 24.19 10.48
CA LEU A 114 10.34 22.79 10.17
C LEU A 114 10.39 22.55 8.66
N LEU A 115 9.70 23.37 7.87
CA LEU A 115 9.70 23.22 6.41
C LEU A 115 11.10 23.42 5.83
N TYR A 116 11.85 24.40 6.33
CA TYR A 116 13.23 24.62 5.93
C TYR A 116 14.10 23.38 6.22
N GLY A 117 14.02 22.86 7.44
CA GLY A 117 14.77 21.68 7.88
C GLY A 117 14.49 20.44 7.03
N GLN A 118 13.23 20.20 6.69
CA GLN A 118 12.82 19.07 5.85
C GLN A 118 13.28 19.17 4.39
N ASN A 119 13.54 20.40 3.90
CA ASN A 119 13.80 20.66 2.49
C ASN A 119 15.17 21.32 2.23
N GLN A 120 16.13 21.26 3.18
CA GLN A 120 17.43 21.93 3.04
C GLN A 120 18.14 21.62 1.71
N ASN A 121 18.09 20.37 1.26
CA ASN A 121 18.70 19.93 0.00
C ASN A 121 18.08 20.61 -1.24
N ALA A 122 16.82 21.02 -1.16
CA ALA A 122 16.12 21.71 -2.26
C ALA A 122 16.47 23.20 -2.35
N PHE A 123 17.06 23.79 -1.31
CA PHE A 123 17.31 25.24 -1.25
C PHE A 123 18.70 25.68 -1.70
N GLY A 124 19.55 24.75 -2.14
CA GLY A 124 20.82 25.07 -2.79
C GLY A 124 21.82 25.82 -1.90
N GLY A 125 21.80 25.57 -0.59
CA GLY A 125 22.71 26.19 0.38
C GLY A 125 22.30 27.58 0.88
N ARG A 126 21.14 28.11 0.46
CA ARG A 126 20.57 29.35 1.03
C ARG A 126 20.17 29.12 2.49
N THR A 127 20.32 30.15 3.32
CA THR A 127 20.05 30.04 4.76
C THR A 127 18.54 30.10 5.07
N LEU A 128 18.16 29.72 6.30
CA LEU A 128 16.79 29.89 6.78
C LEU A 128 16.36 31.37 6.76
N GLU A 129 17.29 32.29 7.03
CA GLU A 129 17.01 33.72 7.00
C GLU A 129 16.65 34.17 5.58
N ASP A 130 17.44 33.74 4.58
CA ASP A 130 17.20 34.06 3.18
C ASP A 130 15.87 33.48 2.67
N MET A 131 15.52 32.27 3.10
CA MET A 131 14.34 31.54 2.63
C MET A 131 13.05 31.85 3.40
N ARG A 132 13.14 32.55 4.54
CA ARG A 132 11.99 32.80 5.41
C ARG A 132 10.81 33.47 4.68
N PRO A 133 11.01 34.50 3.84
CA PRO A 133 9.89 35.14 3.14
C PRO A 133 9.17 34.21 2.17
N GLU A 134 9.91 33.43 1.37
CA GLU A 134 9.34 32.48 0.41
C GLU A 134 8.61 31.33 1.11
N ILE A 135 9.19 30.79 2.18
CA ILE A 135 8.57 29.73 2.98
C ILE A 135 7.29 30.26 3.64
N ARG A 136 7.33 31.46 4.23
CA ARG A 136 6.13 32.07 4.82
C ARG A 136 5.04 32.27 3.76
N MET A 137 5.37 32.86 2.61
CA MET A 137 4.41 33.05 1.52
C MET A 137 3.82 31.72 1.04
N PHE A 138 4.64 30.68 0.89
CA PHE A 138 4.18 29.35 0.54
C PHE A 138 3.20 28.79 1.59
N LEU A 139 3.55 28.85 2.86
CA LEU A 139 2.70 28.36 3.95
C LEU A 139 1.40 29.16 4.04
N ASP A 140 1.45 30.48 3.91
CA ASP A 140 0.28 31.37 3.89
C ASP A 140 -0.68 31.00 2.74
N GLN A 141 -0.15 30.68 1.56
CA GLN A 141 -0.95 30.20 0.43
C GLN A 141 -1.59 28.82 0.68
N GLN A 142 -1.01 27.99 1.53
CA GLN A 142 -1.54 26.66 1.88
C GLN A 142 -2.58 26.71 3.01
N ARG A 143 -2.57 27.74 3.87
CA ARG A 143 -3.45 27.82 5.05
C ARG A 143 -4.95 27.69 4.73
N PRO A 144 -5.50 28.36 3.69
CA PRO A 144 -6.92 28.20 3.34
C PRO A 144 -7.29 26.77 2.97
N THR A 145 -6.45 26.07 2.20
CA THR A 145 -6.66 24.67 1.83
C THR A 145 -6.60 23.74 3.05
N GLN A 146 -5.65 23.98 3.96
CA GLN A 146 -5.55 23.23 5.22
C GLN A 146 -6.79 23.43 6.10
N ALA A 147 -7.29 24.66 6.20
CA ALA A 147 -8.52 24.97 6.93
C ALA A 147 -9.74 24.27 6.33
N LEU A 148 -9.83 24.23 4.99
CA LEU A 148 -10.91 23.52 4.29
C LEU A 148 -10.85 22.01 4.55
N HIS A 149 -9.67 21.39 4.44
CA HIS A 149 -9.50 19.97 4.77
C HIS A 149 -9.83 19.67 6.23
N ALA A 150 -9.42 20.52 7.17
CA ALA A 150 -9.78 20.37 8.59
C ALA A 150 -11.30 20.40 8.79
N PHE A 151 -11.99 21.35 8.15
CA PHE A 151 -13.44 21.44 8.20
C PHE A 151 -14.13 20.22 7.60
N MET A 152 -13.69 19.74 6.43
CA MET A 152 -14.22 18.52 5.81
C MET A 152 -14.03 17.29 6.70
N ASN A 153 -12.90 17.20 7.40
CA ASN A 153 -12.62 16.10 8.34
C ASN A 153 -13.53 16.15 9.57
N GLU A 154 -13.79 17.34 10.12
CA GLU A 154 -14.75 17.52 11.22
C GLU A 154 -16.16 17.10 10.81
N LEU A 155 -16.66 17.61 9.67
CA LEU A 155 -17.98 17.23 9.15
C LEU A 155 -18.10 15.72 8.91
N ARG A 156 -17.01 15.09 8.47
CA ARG A 156 -16.97 13.65 8.26
C ARG A 156 -16.98 12.88 9.57
N ALA A 157 -16.27 13.35 10.60
CA ALA A 157 -16.27 12.71 11.92
C ALA A 157 -17.67 12.73 12.56
N ASP A 158 -18.45 13.79 12.30
CA ASP A 158 -19.84 13.92 12.80
C ASP A 158 -20.86 13.15 11.95
N ALA A 159 -20.50 12.72 10.74
CA ALA A 159 -21.39 12.05 9.80
C ALA A 159 -21.45 10.53 10.06
N SER A 160 -22.56 10.08 10.66
CA SER A 160 -22.83 8.65 10.91
C SER A 160 -23.21 7.84 9.66
N ASP A 161 -23.52 8.50 8.55
CA ASP A 161 -24.06 7.90 7.32
C ASP A 161 -23.02 7.82 6.18
N VAL A 162 -21.76 8.16 6.44
CA VAL A 162 -20.68 8.02 5.45
C VAL A 162 -20.24 6.56 5.38
N ARG A 163 -20.57 5.91 4.28
CA ARG A 163 -20.13 4.54 3.96
C ARG A 163 -19.21 4.53 2.75
N ILE A 164 -18.09 3.84 2.86
CA ILE A 164 -17.16 3.60 1.75
C ILE A 164 -17.25 2.13 1.35
N ASP A 165 -17.58 1.93 0.07
CA ASP A 165 -17.66 0.62 -0.59
C ASP A 165 -16.61 0.49 -1.72
N LEU A 166 -15.63 1.41 -1.78
CA LEU A 166 -14.51 1.29 -2.71
C LEU A 166 -13.58 0.18 -2.22
N GLU A 167 -13.57 -0.96 -2.91
CA GLU A 167 -12.72 -2.10 -2.56
C GLU A 167 -11.28 -1.94 -3.08
N PRO A 168 -10.27 -2.26 -2.24
CA PRO A 168 -8.87 -2.34 -2.68
C PRO A 168 -8.63 -3.53 -3.62
N PRO A 169 -7.60 -3.47 -4.47
CA PRO A 169 -7.18 -4.62 -5.25
C PRO A 169 -6.71 -5.73 -4.30
N ARG A 170 -7.10 -6.97 -4.62
CA ARG A 170 -6.76 -8.16 -3.83
C ARG A 170 -6.14 -9.22 -4.71
N THR A 171 -5.09 -9.85 -4.19
CA THR A 171 -4.50 -11.06 -4.73
C THR A 171 -4.81 -12.19 -3.77
N VAL A 172 -5.50 -13.23 -4.25
CA VAL A 172 -5.70 -14.44 -3.45
C VAL A 172 -4.39 -15.21 -3.46
N ILE A 173 -3.87 -15.47 -2.26
CA ILE A 173 -2.64 -16.22 -2.06
C ILE A 173 -3.02 -17.57 -1.47
N GLU A 174 -2.51 -18.64 -2.05
CA GLU A 174 -2.71 -20.00 -1.52
C GLU A 174 -1.79 -20.23 -0.32
N VAL A 175 -2.37 -20.73 0.77
CA VAL A 175 -1.65 -21.13 1.98
C VAL A 175 -1.66 -22.64 2.07
N GLU A 176 -0.48 -23.23 2.10
CA GLU A 176 -0.28 -24.67 2.17
C GLU A 176 -0.33 -25.18 3.61
N ALA A 177 -0.56 -26.48 3.78
CA ALA A 177 -0.74 -27.09 5.09
C ALA A 177 0.54 -27.08 5.96
N ASP A 178 1.70 -26.98 5.31
CA ASP A 178 3.03 -26.96 5.91
C ASP A 178 3.65 -25.56 5.97
N ASP A 179 2.93 -24.52 5.53
CA ASP A 179 3.34 -23.14 5.77
C ASP A 179 3.40 -22.87 7.29
N PRO A 180 4.41 -22.16 7.78
CA PRO A 180 4.45 -21.72 9.17
C PRO A 180 3.35 -20.72 9.49
N VAL A 181 2.60 -20.99 10.56
CA VAL A 181 1.43 -20.19 10.98
C VAL A 181 1.57 -19.75 12.43
N PHE A 182 1.18 -18.51 12.70
CA PHE A 182 0.93 -17.96 14.03
C PHE A 182 -0.52 -17.50 14.13
N GLY A 183 -1.12 -17.65 15.31
CA GLY A 183 -2.50 -17.23 15.57
C GLY A 183 -3.55 -18.30 15.22
N PRO A 184 -4.83 -18.02 15.54
CA PRO A 184 -5.91 -18.97 15.32
C PRO A 184 -6.28 -19.11 13.84
N SER A 185 -6.64 -20.31 13.40
CA SER A 185 -7.15 -20.54 12.03
C SER A 185 -8.49 -19.86 11.73
N SER A 186 -9.20 -19.41 12.77
CA SER A 186 -10.45 -18.67 12.69
C SER A 186 -10.29 -17.15 12.70
N ALA A 187 -9.05 -16.64 12.66
CA ALA A 187 -8.79 -15.20 12.61
C ALA A 187 -9.52 -14.56 11.41
N ALA A 188 -10.11 -13.39 11.61
CA ALA A 188 -10.81 -12.66 10.55
C ALA A 188 -9.83 -12.02 9.54
N VAL A 189 -8.57 -11.82 9.94
CA VAL A 189 -7.54 -11.21 9.12
C VAL A 189 -6.38 -12.17 8.93
N GLU A 190 -6.11 -12.54 7.69
CA GLU A 190 -4.94 -13.32 7.31
C GLU A 190 -3.85 -12.39 6.79
N ILE A 191 -2.65 -12.53 7.35
CA ILE A 191 -1.44 -11.79 6.98
C ILE A 191 -0.46 -12.81 6.42
N ILE A 192 -0.06 -12.67 5.16
CA ILE A 192 0.93 -13.55 4.53
C ILE A 192 2.16 -12.72 4.21
N GLU A 193 3.30 -13.06 4.80
CA GLU A 193 4.58 -12.40 4.57
C GLU A 193 5.45 -13.26 3.66
N PHE A 194 5.82 -12.73 2.49
CA PHE A 194 6.93 -13.25 1.70
C PHE A 194 8.23 -12.60 2.18
N SER A 195 9.13 -13.40 2.73
CA SER A 195 10.28 -12.91 3.49
C SER A 195 11.60 -13.61 3.14
N ASP A 196 12.69 -12.98 3.56
CA ASP A 196 14.06 -13.48 3.39
C ASP A 196 14.84 -13.21 4.68
N PHE A 197 15.35 -14.27 5.31
CA PHE A 197 16.08 -14.20 6.58
C PHE A 197 17.36 -13.35 6.54
N GLN A 198 17.96 -13.11 5.36
CA GLN A 198 19.10 -12.21 5.18
C GLN A 198 18.72 -10.78 4.80
N CYS A 199 17.45 -10.50 4.54
CA CYS A 199 17.02 -9.18 4.13
C CYS A 199 16.91 -8.23 5.35
N PRO A 200 17.64 -7.10 5.37
CA PRO A 200 17.60 -6.16 6.50
C PRO A 200 16.25 -5.43 6.63
N PHE A 201 15.47 -5.34 5.55
CA PHE A 201 14.10 -4.81 5.63
C PHE A 201 13.13 -5.82 6.23
N CYS A 202 13.33 -7.12 6.00
CA CYS A 202 12.53 -8.17 6.64
C CYS A 202 12.78 -8.17 8.15
N GLN A 203 14.05 -8.05 8.56
CA GLN A 203 14.39 -7.84 9.97
C GLN A 203 13.65 -6.62 10.57
N ARG A 204 13.64 -5.47 9.90
CA ARG A 204 12.91 -4.30 10.42
C ARG A 204 11.40 -4.56 10.55
N LEU A 205 10.84 -5.38 9.67
CA LEU A 205 9.41 -5.70 9.71
C LEU A 205 9.07 -6.59 10.91
N THR A 206 10.01 -7.37 11.47
CA THR A 206 9.71 -8.24 12.63
C THR A 206 9.20 -7.45 13.83
N ASP A 207 9.78 -6.26 14.11
CA ASP A 207 9.33 -5.38 15.19
C ASP A 207 7.86 -4.95 15.00
N THR A 208 7.49 -4.66 13.74
CA THR A 208 6.10 -4.29 13.40
C THR A 208 5.17 -5.50 13.55
N LEU A 209 5.59 -6.69 13.10
CA LEU A 209 4.80 -7.91 13.26
C LEU A 209 4.62 -8.30 14.73
N GLU A 210 5.64 -8.13 15.57
CA GLU A 210 5.54 -8.33 17.02
C GLU A 210 4.52 -7.39 17.65
N GLN A 211 4.55 -6.10 17.28
CA GLN A 211 3.54 -5.15 17.74
C GLN A 211 2.13 -5.55 17.27
N LEU A 212 1.97 -6.00 16.02
CA LEU A 212 0.69 -6.49 15.52
C LEU A 212 0.20 -7.75 16.26
N LYS A 213 1.10 -8.70 16.57
CA LYS A 213 0.78 -9.87 17.38
C LYS A 213 0.30 -9.46 18.79
N SER A 214 0.91 -8.43 19.37
CA SER A 214 0.51 -7.90 20.67
C SER A 214 -0.84 -7.18 20.65
N GLU A 215 -1.13 -6.39 19.62
CA GLU A 215 -2.34 -5.55 19.56
C GLU A 215 -3.56 -6.28 18.96
N HIS A 216 -3.34 -7.22 18.03
CA HIS A 216 -4.41 -7.88 17.24
C HIS A 216 -4.35 -9.41 17.29
N GLY A 217 -3.60 -10.01 18.23
CA GLY A 217 -3.23 -11.43 18.17
C GLY A 217 -4.36 -12.46 18.03
N SER A 218 -5.57 -12.18 18.53
CA SER A 218 -6.76 -13.05 18.33
C SER A 218 -7.44 -12.86 16.99
N ASP A 219 -7.23 -11.71 16.37
CA ASP A 219 -7.90 -11.27 15.14
C ASP A 219 -7.07 -11.55 13.89
N ILE A 220 -5.77 -11.85 14.07
CA ILE A 220 -4.82 -12.12 12.98
C ILE A 220 -4.34 -13.58 12.94
N ARG A 221 -4.19 -14.08 11.71
CA ARG A 221 -3.43 -15.29 11.37
C ARG A 221 -2.25 -14.86 10.53
N LEU A 222 -1.04 -15.01 11.05
CA LEU A 222 0.20 -14.70 10.32
C LEU A 222 0.76 -15.97 9.68
N VAL A 223 1.05 -15.91 8.40
CA VAL A 223 1.64 -16.98 7.59
C VAL A 223 2.97 -16.48 7.03
N PHE A 224 4.01 -17.29 7.15
CA PHE A 224 5.31 -17.01 6.54
C PHE A 224 5.44 -17.79 5.23
N LYS A 225 5.93 -17.14 4.18
CA LYS A 225 6.25 -17.71 2.87
C LYS A 225 7.71 -17.43 2.52
N ASP A 226 8.42 -18.46 2.07
CA ASP A 226 9.83 -18.29 1.70
C ASP A 226 9.98 -17.49 0.41
N TYR A 227 10.80 -16.43 0.46
CA TYR A 227 11.17 -15.66 -0.73
C TYR A 227 12.66 -15.25 -0.69
N PRO A 228 13.59 -16.23 -0.63
CA PRO A 228 15.01 -15.92 -0.57
C PRO A 228 15.48 -15.22 -1.84
N LEU A 229 16.17 -14.09 -1.69
CA LEU A 229 16.68 -13.32 -2.81
C LEU A 229 18.01 -13.91 -3.32
N PRO A 230 18.20 -14.10 -4.64
CA PRO A 230 19.42 -14.73 -5.20
C PRO A 230 20.74 -14.01 -4.86
N ASN A 231 20.69 -12.72 -4.56
CA ASN A 231 21.85 -11.92 -4.16
C ASN A 231 22.19 -12.06 -2.67
N HIS A 232 21.42 -12.83 -1.90
CA HIS A 232 21.66 -13.14 -0.49
C HIS A 232 22.18 -14.59 -0.38
N ALA A 233 23.48 -14.74 -0.16
CA ALA A 233 24.20 -16.02 -0.34
C ALA A 233 23.73 -17.17 0.57
N GLN A 234 23.20 -16.86 1.75
CA GLN A 234 22.67 -17.81 2.75
C GLN A 234 21.14 -17.91 2.76
N ALA A 235 20.42 -17.04 2.03
CA ALA A 235 18.96 -16.92 2.17
C ALA A 235 18.22 -18.22 1.86
N PHE A 236 18.60 -18.91 0.78
CA PHE A 236 18.02 -20.21 0.43
C PHE A 236 18.22 -21.25 1.54
N LYS A 237 19.41 -21.27 2.15
CA LYS A 237 19.71 -22.26 3.18
C LYS A 237 19.06 -21.92 4.52
N ALA A 238 18.92 -20.63 4.84
CA ALA A 238 18.15 -20.16 5.98
C ALA A 238 16.65 -20.48 5.83
N ALA A 239 16.09 -20.35 4.62
CA ALA A 239 14.71 -20.76 4.32
C ALA A 239 14.50 -22.28 4.54
N GLU A 240 15.41 -23.12 4.03
CA GLU A 240 15.38 -24.57 4.30
C GLU A 240 15.49 -24.87 5.81
N ALA A 241 16.33 -24.15 6.54
CA ALA A 241 16.48 -24.29 7.99
C ALA A 241 15.20 -23.91 8.75
N GLY A 242 14.50 -22.85 8.33
CA GLY A 242 13.17 -22.51 8.81
C GLY A 242 12.20 -23.68 8.66
N ASN A 243 12.10 -24.26 7.46
CA ASN A 243 11.25 -25.43 7.21
C ASN A 243 11.64 -26.67 8.04
N CYS A 244 12.95 -26.91 8.24
CA CYS A 244 13.43 -27.94 9.16
C CYS A 244 12.97 -27.71 10.60
N ALA A 245 13.00 -26.47 11.07
CA ALA A 245 12.48 -26.10 12.39
C ALA A 245 10.96 -26.21 12.47
N ASN A 246 10.23 -25.91 11.38
CA ASN A 246 8.78 -26.05 11.33
C ASN A 246 8.33 -27.49 11.58
N GLN A 247 9.05 -28.48 11.03
CA GLN A 247 8.76 -29.90 11.32
C GLN A 247 8.93 -30.30 12.79
N GLN A 248 9.71 -29.54 13.55
CA GLN A 248 9.89 -29.74 14.99
C GLN A 248 8.99 -28.81 15.82
N GLY A 249 8.09 -28.05 15.19
CA GLY A 249 7.20 -27.09 15.85
C GLY A 249 7.95 -25.88 16.43
N LYS A 250 9.13 -25.55 15.87
CA LYS A 250 10.05 -24.52 16.36
C LYS A 250 10.38 -23.44 15.33
N PHE A 251 9.50 -23.26 14.34
CA PHE A 251 9.70 -22.29 13.27
C PHE A 251 9.91 -20.88 13.82
N TRP A 252 8.98 -20.40 14.65
CA TRP A 252 8.99 -19.01 15.13
C TRP A 252 10.20 -18.71 16.01
N GLU A 253 10.64 -19.65 16.85
CA GLU A 253 11.84 -19.45 17.66
C GLU A 253 13.12 -19.38 16.81
N LEU A 254 13.24 -20.20 15.76
CA LEU A 254 14.37 -20.10 14.85
C LEU A 254 14.28 -18.86 13.95
N HIS A 255 13.08 -18.51 13.51
CA HIS A 255 12.79 -17.29 12.76
C HIS A 255 13.29 -16.04 13.50
N ASP A 256 12.91 -15.88 14.77
CA ASP A 256 13.32 -14.72 15.57
C ASP A 256 14.85 -14.73 15.81
N THR A 257 15.43 -15.92 16.00
CA THR A 257 16.88 -16.08 16.14
C THR A 257 17.63 -15.69 14.86
N MET A 258 17.16 -16.12 13.70
CA MET A 258 17.78 -15.81 12.40
C MET A 258 17.70 -14.31 12.07
N PHE A 259 16.56 -13.67 12.33
CA PHE A 259 16.43 -12.22 12.13
C PHE A 259 17.27 -11.41 13.13
N SER A 260 17.37 -11.85 14.39
CA SER A 260 18.24 -11.16 15.36
C SER A 260 19.74 -11.33 15.08
N ARG A 261 20.14 -12.33 14.27
CA ARG A 261 21.54 -12.68 13.98
C ARG A 261 21.81 -12.88 12.48
N GLN A 262 21.38 -11.95 11.62
CA GLN A 262 21.50 -12.09 10.15
C GLN A 262 22.94 -12.30 9.61
N SER A 263 23.97 -11.98 10.41
CA SER A 263 25.37 -12.28 10.06
C SER A 263 25.77 -13.75 10.29
N GLU A 264 24.96 -14.52 11.00
CA GLU A 264 25.21 -15.90 11.45
C GLU A 264 24.18 -16.85 10.81
N LEU A 265 24.15 -16.89 9.48
CA LEU A 265 23.20 -17.70 8.70
C LEU A 265 23.89 -18.79 7.86
N GLY A 266 25.18 -19.04 8.09
CA GLY A 266 25.85 -20.18 7.48
C GLY A 266 25.29 -21.51 8.00
N VAL A 267 25.50 -22.61 7.28
CA VAL A 267 25.01 -23.95 7.68
C VAL A 267 25.38 -24.30 9.13
N ASP A 268 26.63 -24.07 9.52
CA ASP A 268 27.09 -24.36 10.88
C ASP A 268 26.42 -23.46 11.94
N ASP A 269 26.15 -22.20 11.59
CA ASP A 269 25.40 -21.30 12.46
C ASP A 269 23.95 -21.73 12.63
N LEU A 270 23.28 -22.09 11.53
CA LEU A 270 21.89 -22.55 11.53
C LEU A 270 21.72 -23.81 12.39
N LYS A 271 22.66 -24.77 12.26
CA LYS A 271 22.69 -25.97 13.10
C LYS A 271 22.93 -25.65 14.57
N ARG A 272 23.85 -24.71 14.86
CA ARG A 272 24.12 -24.25 16.22
C ARG A 272 22.89 -23.58 16.84
N HIS A 273 22.22 -22.67 16.13
CA HIS A 273 21.00 -22.01 16.59
C HIS A 273 19.89 -23.02 16.90
N ALA A 274 19.70 -24.03 16.03
CA ALA A 274 18.73 -25.10 16.29
C ALA A 274 19.04 -25.87 17.58
N GLY A 275 20.31 -26.16 17.85
CA GLY A 275 20.77 -26.77 19.10
C GLY A 275 20.55 -25.89 20.32
N GLU A 276 20.82 -24.58 20.22
CA GLU A 276 20.56 -23.59 21.28
C GLU A 276 19.06 -23.52 21.64
N LEU A 277 18.19 -23.76 20.67
CA LEU A 277 16.72 -23.79 20.82
C LEU A 277 16.18 -25.15 21.32
N GLY A 278 17.06 -26.13 21.57
CA GLY A 278 16.69 -27.43 22.12
C GLY A 278 15.98 -28.36 21.12
N MET A 279 16.17 -28.15 19.81
CA MET A 279 15.67 -29.06 18.78
C MET A 279 16.44 -30.39 18.80
N ASP A 280 15.88 -31.45 18.21
CA ASP A 280 16.64 -32.67 17.93
C ASP A 280 17.70 -32.35 16.89
N GLN A 281 18.96 -32.24 17.35
CA GLN A 281 20.10 -31.87 16.52
C GLN A 281 20.33 -32.87 15.38
N ALA A 282 20.22 -34.18 15.65
CA ALA A 282 20.50 -35.18 14.64
C ALA A 282 19.43 -35.15 13.53
N ALA A 283 18.17 -34.96 13.92
CA ALA A 283 17.07 -34.79 12.97
C ALA A 283 17.19 -33.47 12.17
N PHE A 284 17.57 -32.37 12.84
CA PHE A 284 17.75 -31.07 12.19
C PHE A 284 18.92 -31.10 11.20
N ASP A 285 20.07 -31.62 11.60
CA ASP A 285 21.25 -31.73 10.75
C ASP A 285 20.96 -32.58 9.51
N ALA A 286 20.34 -33.75 9.69
CA ALA A 286 19.95 -34.60 8.58
C ALA A 286 18.93 -33.92 7.65
N CYS A 287 17.99 -33.16 8.21
CA CYS A 287 17.04 -32.38 7.44
C CYS A 287 17.75 -31.34 6.57
N LEU A 288 18.59 -30.51 7.19
CA LEU A 288 19.24 -29.40 6.51
C LEU A 288 20.26 -29.91 5.48
N ASP A 289 21.07 -30.90 5.82
CA ASP A 289 22.10 -31.44 4.91
C ASP A 289 21.50 -32.16 3.69
N SER A 290 20.31 -32.74 3.83
CA SER A 290 19.63 -33.43 2.73
C SER A 290 19.14 -32.50 1.62
N GLY A 291 18.93 -31.21 1.93
CA GLY A 291 18.37 -30.26 0.97
C GLY A 291 16.89 -30.49 0.65
N ARG A 292 16.17 -31.33 1.41
CA ARG A 292 14.82 -31.79 1.03
C ARG A 292 13.78 -30.68 0.89
N PHE A 293 14.01 -29.52 1.49
CA PHE A 293 13.12 -28.36 1.41
C PHE A 293 13.46 -27.42 0.25
N ALA A 294 14.54 -27.66 -0.50
CA ALA A 294 14.90 -26.80 -1.63
C ALA A 294 13.77 -26.71 -2.68
N GLU A 295 13.03 -27.80 -2.94
CA GLU A 295 11.90 -27.77 -3.88
C GLU A 295 10.77 -26.89 -3.38
N GLN A 296 10.39 -27.02 -2.10
CA GLN A 296 9.36 -26.20 -1.46
C GLN A 296 9.73 -24.72 -1.44
N VAL A 297 10.95 -24.39 -1.04
CA VAL A 297 11.46 -23.01 -1.06
C VAL A 297 11.40 -22.40 -2.47
N ASN A 298 11.76 -23.18 -3.50
CA ASN A 298 11.65 -22.72 -4.89
C ASN A 298 10.19 -22.60 -5.37
N ALA A 299 9.30 -23.45 -4.86
CA ALA A 299 7.87 -23.38 -5.14
C ALA A 299 7.26 -22.09 -4.56
N ASP A 300 7.56 -21.76 -3.30
CA ASP A 300 7.13 -20.50 -2.68
C ASP A 300 7.70 -19.27 -3.40
N LEU A 301 8.99 -19.29 -3.76
CA LEU A 301 9.62 -18.24 -4.56
C LEU A 301 8.89 -18.05 -5.90
N THR A 302 8.59 -19.14 -6.59
CA THR A 302 7.88 -19.10 -7.88
C THR A 302 6.43 -18.63 -7.72
N ALA A 303 5.73 -19.10 -6.69
CA ALA A 303 4.37 -18.68 -6.37
C ALA A 303 4.33 -17.18 -6.05
N GLY A 304 5.26 -16.68 -5.22
CA GLY A 304 5.41 -15.27 -4.92
C GLY A 304 5.55 -14.41 -6.17
N GLN A 305 6.39 -14.84 -7.14
CA GLN A 305 6.54 -14.14 -8.43
C GLN A 305 5.21 -14.07 -9.21
N GLN A 306 4.45 -15.17 -9.22
CA GLN A 306 3.12 -15.21 -9.87
C GLN A 306 2.09 -14.33 -9.15
N TYR A 307 2.22 -14.17 -7.84
CA TYR A 307 1.46 -13.24 -7.03
C TYR A 307 2.01 -11.80 -7.07
N GLY A 308 3.01 -11.52 -7.89
CA GLY A 308 3.57 -10.18 -8.09
C GLY A 308 4.51 -9.70 -6.98
N VAL A 309 5.00 -10.60 -6.14
CA VAL A 309 6.12 -10.32 -5.25
C VAL A 309 7.38 -10.13 -6.11
N SER A 310 8.05 -9.00 -5.93
CA SER A 310 9.31 -8.68 -6.60
C SER A 310 10.42 -8.22 -5.66
N SER A 311 10.12 -8.15 -4.36
CA SER A 311 11.02 -7.69 -3.30
C SER A 311 10.54 -8.19 -1.95
N THR A 312 11.44 -8.28 -0.98
CA THR A 312 11.10 -8.62 0.41
C THR A 312 11.32 -7.43 1.36
N PRO A 313 10.50 -7.30 2.42
CA PRO A 313 9.28 -8.06 2.63
C PRO A 313 8.17 -7.59 1.68
N THR A 314 7.29 -8.49 1.27
CA THR A 314 5.98 -8.15 0.71
C THR A 314 4.92 -8.87 1.51
N VAL A 315 3.97 -8.12 2.05
CA VAL A 315 2.91 -8.65 2.91
C VAL A 315 1.56 -8.55 2.20
N PHE A 316 0.72 -9.56 2.35
CA PHE A 316 -0.66 -9.53 1.92
C PHE A 316 -1.59 -9.62 3.12
N ILE A 317 -2.48 -8.64 3.31
CA ILE A 317 -3.48 -8.63 4.38
C ILE A 317 -4.86 -8.86 3.75
N ASN A 318 -5.43 -10.05 3.92
CA ASN A 318 -6.62 -10.50 3.17
C ASN A 318 -6.48 -10.22 1.65
N GLY A 319 -5.28 -10.46 1.12
CA GLY A 319 -4.91 -10.24 -0.27
C GLY A 319 -4.52 -8.82 -0.66
N ARG A 320 -4.59 -7.84 0.25
CA ARG A 320 -4.12 -6.45 0.00
C ARG A 320 -2.61 -6.37 0.15
N ALA A 321 -1.92 -5.98 -0.92
CA ALA A 321 -0.47 -5.92 -0.92
C ALA A 321 0.08 -4.70 -0.16
N VAL A 322 1.04 -4.94 0.74
CA VAL A 322 1.85 -3.96 1.43
C VAL A 322 3.31 -4.28 1.13
N MET A 323 3.92 -3.49 0.26
CA MET A 323 5.31 -3.68 -0.16
C MET A 323 6.28 -2.97 0.81
N GLY A 324 7.35 -3.67 1.17
CA GLY A 324 8.44 -3.17 2.00
C GLY A 324 8.12 -3.16 3.50
N ALA A 325 9.11 -2.76 4.29
CA ALA A 325 9.00 -2.62 5.74
C ALA A 325 8.22 -1.34 6.10
N ALA A 326 6.91 -1.37 5.86
CA ALA A 326 6.00 -0.28 6.23
C ALA A 326 5.86 -0.18 7.77
N PRO A 327 5.55 1.02 8.29
CA PRO A 327 5.38 1.21 9.73
C PRO A 327 4.06 0.59 10.23
N PHE A 328 4.00 0.33 11.54
CA PHE A 328 2.86 -0.28 12.22
C PHE A 328 1.51 0.36 11.86
N GLU A 329 1.44 1.69 11.81
CA GLU A 329 0.19 2.43 11.57
C GLU A 329 -0.44 2.08 10.22
N ARG A 330 0.38 1.73 9.22
CA ARG A 330 -0.12 1.31 7.91
C ARG A 330 -0.77 -0.07 8.00
N PHE A 331 -0.16 -1.00 8.73
CA PHE A 331 -0.71 -2.34 8.93
C PHE A 331 -1.98 -2.30 9.79
N ASP A 332 -1.94 -1.58 10.91
CA ASP A 332 -3.09 -1.40 11.80
C ASP A 332 -4.30 -0.80 11.08
N ALA A 333 -4.09 0.24 10.26
CA ALA A 333 -5.17 0.83 9.46
C ALA A 333 -5.83 -0.19 8.51
N ILE A 334 -5.02 -1.00 7.82
CA ILE A 334 -5.55 -2.03 6.91
C ILE A 334 -6.28 -3.14 7.69
N ILE A 335 -5.73 -3.60 8.80
CA ILE A 335 -6.34 -4.64 9.64
C ILE A 335 -7.70 -4.18 10.15
N ARG A 336 -7.81 -2.94 10.66
CA ARG A 336 -9.09 -2.38 11.11
C ARG A 336 -10.12 -2.30 9.99
N GLU A 337 -9.71 -1.86 8.80
CA GLU A 337 -10.60 -1.85 7.63
C GLU A 337 -11.09 -3.27 7.26
N GLU A 338 -10.22 -4.29 7.36
CA GLU A 338 -10.60 -5.68 7.09
C GLU A 338 -11.52 -6.27 8.17
N LEU A 339 -11.30 -5.92 9.44
CA LEU A 339 -12.18 -6.31 10.54
C LEU A 339 -13.57 -5.69 10.39
N ASP A 340 -13.65 -4.40 10.06
CA ASP A 340 -14.90 -3.71 9.77
C ASP A 340 -15.62 -4.32 8.56
N ARG A 341 -14.87 -4.69 7.52
CA ARG A 341 -15.41 -5.36 6.33
C ARG A 341 -15.98 -6.74 6.65
N ALA A 342 -15.34 -7.52 7.52
CA ALA A 342 -15.79 -8.86 7.91
C ALA A 342 -17.10 -8.85 8.73
N GLN A 343 -17.45 -7.71 9.34
CA GLN A 343 -18.68 -7.54 10.12
C GLN A 343 -19.90 -7.10 9.28
N ARG A 344 -19.72 -6.72 8.01
CA ARG A 344 -20.78 -6.25 7.11
C ARG A 344 -21.52 -7.40 6.42
#